data_AF-A0A0B7N590-F1
#
_entry.id   AF-A0A0B7N590-F1
#
_cell.length_a   1.000
_cell.length_b   1.000
_cell.length_c   1.000
_cell.angle_alpha   90.00
_cell.angle_beta   90.00
_cell.angle_gamma   90.00
#
_symmetry.space_group_name_H-M   'P 1'
#
loop_
_entity.id
_entity.type
_entity.pdbx_description
1 polymer ?
#
loop_
_entity_poly.entity_id
_entity_poly.type
_entity_poly.pdbx_seq_one_letter_code
_entity_poly.pdbx_strand_id
1 'polypeptide(L)'
;MKMNQKKKMKNTDILSAGSKVYAKKRKAKKETVESVDFDEASRTEFLTGFHKRKVERKNRTKEKYALLAKEEKLRNRKEAREQRQRLADKNVQEMAAMLRTGLDDSDKFEPEEEDDDDNEGKKKAPKVQEFKTKSTLTTVTVIEDLDLENE
;
A
#
# COMPACT_ATOMS: atom_id res chain seq x y z
N MET A 1 -10.19 22.60 27.90
CA MET A 1 -10.35 23.25 26.58
C MET A 1 -8.96 23.49 25.98
N LYS A 2 -8.55 22.74 24.94
CA LYS A 2 -7.27 23.03 24.24
C LYS A 2 -7.50 24.18 23.26
N MET A 3 -6.90 25.33 23.53
CA MET A 3 -6.96 26.51 22.66
C MET A 3 -6.26 26.23 21.33
N ASN A 4 -7.00 26.36 20.24
CA ASN A 4 -6.49 26.17 18.89
C ASN A 4 -5.65 27.39 18.50
N GLN A 5 -4.33 27.30 18.65
CA GLN A 5 -3.39 28.34 18.26
C GLN A 5 -3.47 28.52 16.73
N LYS A 6 -4.09 29.61 16.26
CA LYS A 6 -4.10 29.94 14.83
C LYS A 6 -2.66 30.13 14.37
N LYS A 7 -2.20 29.22 13.52
CA LYS A 7 -0.90 29.29 12.85
C LYS A 7 -0.77 30.67 12.17
N LYS A 8 0.12 31.53 12.68
CA LYS A 8 0.41 32.83 12.07
C LYS A 8 0.93 32.59 10.66
N MET A 9 0.35 33.28 9.68
CA MET A 9 0.77 33.20 8.29
C MET A 9 2.25 33.59 8.20
N LYS A 10 3.05 32.81 7.48
CA LYS A 10 4.46 33.12 7.28
C LYS A 10 4.58 34.39 6.45
N ASN A 11 5.52 35.27 6.80
CA ASN A 11 5.76 36.51 6.05
C ASN A 11 6.03 36.25 4.56
N THR A 12 6.72 35.14 4.23
CA THR A 12 6.96 34.72 2.84
C THR A 12 5.66 34.42 2.09
N ASP A 13 4.65 33.86 2.76
CA ASP A 13 3.35 33.58 2.16
C ASP A 13 2.54 34.85 1.95
N ILE A 14 2.64 35.82 2.88
CA ILE A 14 2.00 37.13 2.75
C ILE A 14 2.59 37.91 1.56
N LEU A 15 3.92 37.94 1.46
CA LEU A 15 4.63 38.66 0.40
C LEU A 15 4.50 37.97 -0.97
N SER A 16 4.34 36.64 -1.01
CA SER A 16 4.12 35.87 -2.25
C SER A 16 2.65 35.65 -2.64
N ALA A 17 1.71 36.05 -1.79
CA ALA A 17 0.27 35.85 -2.05
C ALA A 17 -0.15 36.52 -3.37
N GLY A 18 0.31 37.75 -3.61
CA GLY A 18 0.02 38.50 -4.83
C GLY A 18 0.49 37.76 -6.08
N SER A 19 1.75 37.33 -6.12
CA SER A 19 2.31 36.64 -7.29
C SER A 19 1.62 35.31 -7.57
N LYS A 20 1.24 34.56 -6.53
CA LYS A 20 0.42 33.33 -6.64
C LYS A 20 -0.95 33.62 -7.26
N VAL A 21 -1.61 34.71 -6.85
CA VAL A 21 -2.90 35.13 -7.43
C VAL A 21 -2.75 35.55 -8.89
N TYR A 22 -1.73 36.34 -9.24
CA TYR A 22 -1.48 36.73 -10.64
C TYR A 22 -1.10 35.54 -11.53
N ALA A 23 -0.34 34.57 -11.00
CA ALA A 23 -0.06 33.33 -11.71
C ALA A 23 -1.35 32.53 -11.97
N LYS A 24 -2.25 32.43 -10.97
CA LYS A 24 -3.56 31.78 -11.14
C LYS A 24 -4.42 32.50 -12.18
N LYS A 25 -4.46 33.83 -12.15
CA LYS A 25 -5.19 34.64 -13.14
C LYS A 25 -4.64 34.46 -14.56
N ARG A 26 -3.32 34.42 -14.73
CA ARG A 26 -2.69 34.16 -16.05
C ARG A 26 -3.01 32.77 -16.58
N LYS A 27 -2.97 31.75 -15.71
CA LYS A 27 -3.37 30.38 -16.07
C LYS A 27 -4.83 30.32 -16.49
N ALA A 28 -5.72 30.92 -15.70
CA ALA A 28 -7.15 30.98 -16.03
C ALA A 28 -7.39 31.65 -17.40
N LYS A 29 -6.70 32.75 -17.69
CA LYS A 29 -6.78 33.42 -19.00
C LYS A 29 -6.31 32.53 -20.16
N LYS A 30 -5.28 31.71 -19.95
CA LYS A 30 -4.76 30.77 -20.96
C LYS A 30 -5.69 29.56 -21.17
N GLU A 31 -6.37 29.13 -20.11
CA GLU A 31 -7.33 28.02 -20.16
C GLU A 31 -8.71 28.43 -20.68
N THR A 32 -9.04 29.73 -20.67
CA THR A 32 -10.22 30.24 -21.36
C THR A 32 -10.12 29.96 -22.86
N VAL A 33 -11.12 29.29 -23.39
CA VAL A 33 -11.26 29.05 -24.84
C VAL A 33 -11.51 30.38 -25.54
N GLU A 34 -10.76 30.68 -26.61
CA GLU A 34 -10.83 31.95 -27.34
C GLU A 34 -12.13 32.12 -28.15
N SER A 35 -12.64 31.04 -28.74
CA SER A 35 -13.90 31.00 -29.49
C SER A 35 -14.70 29.74 -29.18
N VAL A 36 -16.03 29.83 -29.28
CA VAL A 36 -16.93 28.68 -29.17
C VAL A 36 -17.71 28.57 -30.47
N ASP A 37 -17.39 27.56 -31.26
CA ASP A 37 -18.08 27.27 -32.50
C ASP A 37 -19.33 26.42 -32.22
N PHE A 38 -20.49 26.90 -32.66
CA PHE A 38 -21.76 26.20 -32.50
C PHE A 38 -22.06 25.34 -33.73
N ASP A 39 -21.62 24.09 -33.69
CA ASP A 39 -22.00 23.10 -34.69
C ASP A 39 -23.43 22.57 -34.42
N GLU A 40 -24.32 22.77 -35.39
CA GLU A 40 -25.70 22.31 -35.33
C GLU A 40 -25.80 20.79 -35.31
N ALA A 41 -24.92 20.07 -36.01
CA ALA A 41 -24.91 18.61 -36.01
C ALA A 41 -24.61 18.07 -34.61
N SER A 42 -23.51 18.53 -34.00
CA SER A 42 -23.16 18.23 -32.59
C SER A 42 -24.28 18.59 -31.61
N ARG A 43 -24.99 19.70 -31.85
CA ARG A 43 -26.14 20.11 -31.02
C ARG A 43 -27.30 19.12 -31.13
N THR A 44 -27.66 18.67 -32.34
CA THR A 44 -28.75 17.71 -32.53
C THR A 44 -28.43 16.36 -31.90
N GLU A 45 -27.20 15.88 -32.02
CA GLU A 45 -26.73 14.68 -31.34
C GLU A 45 -26.76 14.83 -29.82
N PHE A 46 -26.38 16.00 -29.30
CA PHE A 46 -26.51 16.31 -27.89
C PHE A 46 -27.98 16.38 -27.47
N LEU A 47 -28.90 16.94 -28.25
CA LEU A 47 -30.30 17.00 -27.84
C LEU A 47 -31.01 15.65 -27.93
N THR A 48 -30.62 14.75 -28.83
CA THR A 48 -31.29 13.45 -29.00
C THR A 48 -30.59 12.30 -28.28
N GLY A 49 -29.26 12.38 -28.10
CA GLY A 49 -28.41 11.33 -27.55
C GLY A 49 -28.39 11.19 -26.02
N PHE A 50 -29.48 11.51 -25.31
CA PHE A 50 -29.50 11.49 -23.83
C PHE A 50 -29.06 10.15 -23.23
N HIS A 51 -29.47 9.03 -23.85
CA HIS A 51 -29.07 7.70 -23.40
C HIS A 51 -27.56 7.49 -23.54
N LYS A 52 -26.98 7.86 -24.70
CA LYS A 52 -25.53 7.80 -24.95
C LYS A 52 -24.76 8.57 -23.87
N ARG A 53 -25.15 9.82 -23.59
CA ARG A 53 -24.52 10.63 -22.52
C ARG A 53 -24.71 10.07 -21.13
N LYS A 54 -25.85 9.44 -20.84
CA LYS A 54 -26.08 8.80 -19.54
C LYS A 54 -25.15 7.59 -19.37
N VAL A 55 -24.96 6.79 -20.41
CA VAL A 55 -24.02 5.67 -20.44
C VAL A 55 -22.58 6.15 -20.33
N GLU A 56 -22.17 7.12 -21.14
CA GLU A 56 -20.84 7.73 -21.09
C GLU A 56 -20.51 8.31 -19.71
N ARG A 57 -21.46 9.00 -19.07
CA ARG A 57 -21.26 9.49 -17.70
C ARG A 57 -20.97 8.34 -16.72
N LYS A 58 -21.76 7.27 -16.79
CA LYS A 58 -21.54 6.07 -15.96
C LYS A 58 -20.20 5.41 -16.26
N ASN A 59 -19.80 5.33 -17.53
CA ASN A 59 -18.53 4.74 -17.93
C ASN A 59 -17.35 5.59 -17.47
N ARG A 60 -17.38 6.91 -17.71
CA ARG A 60 -16.38 7.87 -17.20
C ARG A 60 -16.22 7.81 -15.69
N THR A 61 -17.32 7.66 -14.93
CA THR A 61 -17.21 7.49 -13.48
C THR A 61 -16.50 6.20 -13.13
N LYS A 62 -16.84 5.08 -13.77
CA LYS A 62 -16.19 3.78 -13.55
C LYS A 62 -14.70 3.84 -13.91
N GLU A 63 -14.35 4.43 -15.05
CA GLU A 63 -12.97 4.62 -15.50
C GLU A 63 -12.17 5.46 -14.51
N LYS A 64 -12.73 6.58 -14.02
CA LYS A 64 -12.08 7.41 -12.99
C LYS A 64 -11.79 6.61 -11.72
N TYR A 65 -12.75 5.85 -11.21
CA TYR A 65 -12.53 5.01 -10.04
C TYR A 65 -11.50 3.91 -10.29
N ALA A 66 -11.52 3.28 -11.48
CA ALA A 66 -10.52 2.28 -11.86
C ALA A 66 -9.10 2.87 -11.93
N LEU A 67 -8.96 4.09 -12.46
CA LEU A 67 -7.67 4.80 -12.49
C LEU A 67 -7.16 5.12 -11.08
N LEU A 68 -8.03 5.64 -10.21
CA LEU A 68 -7.68 5.92 -8.82
C LEU A 68 -7.28 4.65 -8.07
N ALA A 69 -8.03 3.56 -8.21
CA ALA A 69 -7.70 2.28 -7.59
C ALA A 69 -6.36 1.71 -8.09
N LYS A 70 -6.04 1.89 -9.38
CA LYS A 70 -4.75 1.50 -9.95
C LYS A 70 -3.60 2.34 -9.38
N GLU A 71 -3.81 3.64 -9.25
CA GLU A 71 -2.83 4.56 -8.65
C GLU A 71 -2.58 4.19 -7.18
N GLU A 72 -3.63 3.98 -6.39
CA GLU A 72 -3.51 3.55 -5.00
C GLU A 72 -2.78 2.21 -4.87
N LYS A 73 -3.12 1.22 -5.70
CA LYS A 73 -2.40 -0.07 -5.72
C LYS A 73 -0.92 0.11 -6.04
N LEU A 74 -0.58 1.00 -6.97
CA LEU A 74 0.80 1.29 -7.32
C LEU A 74 1.54 1.99 -6.17
N ARG A 75 0.90 2.95 -5.50
CA ARG A 75 1.45 3.63 -4.32
C ARG A 75 1.68 2.66 -3.17
N ASN A 76 0.70 1.83 -2.83
CA ASN A 76 0.82 0.81 -1.79
C ASN A 76 1.94 -0.18 -2.10
N ARG A 77 2.09 -0.59 -3.37
CA ARG A 77 3.20 -1.47 -3.78
C ARG A 77 4.56 -0.79 -3.64
N LYS A 78 4.65 0.50 -3.97
CA LYS A 78 5.88 1.28 -3.81
C LYS A 78 6.23 1.42 -2.32
N GLU A 79 5.27 1.78 -1.49
CA GLU A 79 5.44 1.90 -0.03
C GLU A 79 5.86 0.57 0.60
N ALA A 80 5.23 -0.55 0.22
CA ALA A 80 5.62 -1.87 0.71
C ALA A 80 7.06 -2.25 0.31
N ARG A 81 7.51 -1.88 -0.89
CA ARG A 81 8.90 -2.11 -1.33
C ARG A 81 9.88 -1.25 -0.52
N GLU A 82 9.57 0.03 -0.33
CA GLU A 82 10.39 0.94 0.49
C GLU A 82 10.46 0.48 1.95
N GLN A 83 9.36 -0.01 2.52
CA GLN A 83 9.34 -0.59 3.85
C GLN A 83 10.22 -1.83 3.95
N ARG A 84 10.13 -2.76 2.99
CA ARG A 84 10.99 -3.96 2.95
C ARG A 84 12.47 -3.60 2.83
N GLN A 85 12.81 -2.63 1.99
CA GLN A 85 14.18 -2.15 1.85
C GLN A 85 14.68 -1.55 3.16
N ARG A 86 13.91 -0.67 3.80
CA ARG A 86 14.28 -0.09 5.11
C ARG A 86 14.46 -1.15 6.20
N LEU A 87 13.64 -2.19 6.23
CA LEU A 87 13.78 -3.29 7.18
C LEU A 87 15.05 -4.11 6.89
N ALA A 88 15.33 -4.41 5.62
CA ALA A 88 16.56 -5.09 5.23
C ALA A 88 17.80 -4.27 5.62
N ASP A 89 17.81 -2.96 5.35
CA ASP A 89 18.91 -2.06 5.72
C ASP A 89 19.13 -2.03 7.25
N LYS A 90 18.04 -1.98 8.02
CA LYS A 90 18.11 -2.05 9.49
C LYS A 90 18.67 -3.38 9.97
N ASN A 91 18.19 -4.50 9.44
CA ASN A 91 18.67 -5.82 9.83
C ASN A 91 20.17 -5.99 9.50
N VAL A 92 20.63 -5.48 8.35
CA VAL A 92 22.06 -5.49 7.99
C VAL A 92 22.87 -4.62 8.96
N GLN A 93 22.38 -3.44 9.33
CA GLN A 93 23.03 -2.59 10.33
C GLN A 93 23.09 -3.26 11.71
N GLU A 94 22.01 -3.89 12.14
CA GLU A 94 21.94 -4.64 13.41
C GLU A 94 22.88 -5.83 13.41
N MET A 95 22.91 -6.63 12.33
CA MET A 95 23.84 -7.76 12.18
C MET A 95 25.30 -7.29 12.16
N ALA A 96 25.61 -6.21 11.44
CA ALA A 96 26.95 -5.63 11.42
C ALA A 96 27.36 -5.09 12.80
N ALA A 97 26.43 -4.51 13.56
CA ALA A 97 26.68 -4.08 14.93
C ALA A 97 26.94 -5.27 15.86
N MET A 98 26.13 -6.33 15.79
CA MET A 98 26.32 -7.56 16.57
C MET A 98 27.65 -8.26 16.25
N LEU A 99 28.02 -8.32 14.97
CA LEU A 99 29.30 -8.88 14.55
C LEU A 99 30.47 -8.04 15.05
N ARG A 100 30.34 -6.70 15.05
CA ARG A 100 31.35 -5.79 15.60
C ARG A 100 31.51 -5.95 17.12
N THR A 101 30.41 -6.15 17.86
CA THR A 101 30.48 -6.38 19.30
C THR A 101 31.00 -7.78 19.63
N GLY A 102 30.62 -8.81 18.87
CA GLY A 102 31.12 -10.18 19.06
C GLY A 102 32.61 -10.35 18.71
N LEU A 103 33.16 -9.52 17.81
CA LEU A 103 34.60 -9.50 17.51
C LEU A 103 35.42 -8.83 18.63
N ASP A 104 34.81 -7.97 19.45
CA ASP A 104 35.43 -7.31 20.62
C ASP A 104 35.44 -8.25 21.85
N ASP A 105 34.52 -9.21 21.92
CA ASP A 105 34.45 -10.26 22.96
C ASP A 105 35.18 -11.58 22.57
N SER A 106 35.81 -11.64 21.40
CA SER A 106 36.48 -12.85 20.87
C SER A 106 37.82 -13.20 21.55
N ASP A 107 38.25 -12.46 22.59
CA ASP A 107 39.42 -12.83 23.41
C ASP A 107 39.07 -13.74 24.60
N LYS A 108 37.85 -14.33 24.64
CA LYS A 108 37.44 -15.28 25.68
C LYS A 108 36.62 -16.46 25.14
N PHE A 109 37.26 -17.32 24.35
CA PHE A 109 36.70 -18.61 23.93
C PHE A 109 37.14 -19.71 24.92
N GLU A 110 36.27 -20.08 25.86
CA GLU A 110 36.33 -21.37 26.57
C GLU A 110 35.53 -22.40 25.75
N PRO A 111 36.07 -23.62 25.52
CA PRO A 111 35.35 -24.64 24.77
C PRO A 111 34.33 -25.31 25.70
N GLU A 112 33.04 -25.09 25.46
CA GLU A 112 31.99 -25.94 26.02
C GLU A 112 31.75 -27.13 25.09
N GLU A 113 31.77 -28.32 25.69
CA GLU A 113 31.61 -29.61 25.02
C GLU A 113 30.19 -29.78 24.46
N GLU A 114 30.11 -30.33 23.25
CA GLU A 114 28.89 -30.78 22.59
C GLU A 114 28.35 -32.02 23.30
N ASP A 115 27.16 -31.92 23.89
CA ASP A 115 26.38 -33.09 24.31
C ASP A 115 25.34 -33.37 23.21
N ASP A 116 25.66 -34.39 22.42
CA ASP A 116 24.90 -34.91 21.28
C ASP A 116 23.82 -35.87 21.82
N ASP A 117 22.58 -35.39 22.03
CA ASP A 117 21.46 -36.23 22.47
C ASP A 117 20.49 -36.51 21.30
N ASP A 118 20.76 -37.62 20.62
CA ASP A 118 19.88 -38.34 19.72
C ASP A 118 18.54 -38.67 20.39
N ASN A 119 17.41 -38.20 19.83
CA ASN A 119 16.08 -38.69 20.24
C ASN A 119 15.16 -38.94 19.05
N GLU A 120 15.29 -40.16 18.51
CA GLU A 120 14.39 -40.81 17.55
C GLU A 120 12.92 -40.84 18.02
N GLY A 121 11.99 -40.66 17.08
CA GLY A 121 10.76 -41.46 17.09
C GLY A 121 9.54 -40.94 17.87
N LYS A 122 9.27 -39.64 17.96
CA LYS A 122 7.94 -39.16 18.39
C LYS A 122 7.00 -39.03 17.19
N LYS A 123 6.13 -40.02 16.97
CA LYS A 123 4.95 -39.92 16.09
C LYS A 123 4.18 -38.66 16.47
N LYS A 124 4.13 -37.67 15.56
CA LYS A 124 3.50 -36.37 15.82
C LYS A 124 1.99 -36.55 15.93
N ALA A 125 1.39 -36.11 17.03
CA ALA A 125 -0.06 -36.10 17.18
C ALA A 125 -0.71 -35.22 16.10
N PRO A 126 -1.90 -35.57 15.59
CA PRO A 126 -2.55 -34.84 14.51
C PRO A 126 -2.84 -33.39 14.93
N LYS A 127 -2.47 -32.44 14.07
CA LYS A 127 -2.64 -31.00 14.34
C LYS A 127 -4.06 -30.57 13.96
N VAL A 128 -4.89 -30.31 14.96
CA VAL A 128 -6.27 -29.83 14.80
C VAL A 128 -6.28 -28.30 14.76
N GLN A 129 -6.83 -27.70 13.71
CA GLN A 129 -7.02 -26.25 13.60
C GLN A 129 -8.51 -25.91 13.50
N GLU A 130 -8.98 -24.95 14.31
CA GLU A 130 -10.36 -24.47 14.29
C GLU A 130 -10.46 -23.14 13.55
N PHE A 131 -11.34 -23.08 12.55
CA PHE A 131 -11.65 -21.87 11.81
C PHE A 131 -13.10 -21.46 12.11
N LYS A 132 -13.26 -20.26 12.71
CA LYS A 132 -14.57 -19.70 13.05
C LYS A 132 -14.92 -18.58 12.08
N THR A 133 -16.04 -18.74 11.37
CA THR A 133 -16.68 -17.65 10.64
C THR A 133 -17.90 -17.16 11.44
N LYS A 134 -18.52 -16.06 11.02
CA LYS A 134 -19.70 -15.50 11.72
C LYS A 134 -20.89 -16.46 11.76
N SER A 135 -20.93 -17.49 10.90
CA SER A 135 -22.05 -18.42 10.78
C SER A 135 -21.67 -19.89 10.95
N THR A 136 -20.40 -20.27 10.83
CA THR A 136 -19.98 -21.69 10.91
C THR A 136 -18.65 -21.86 11.61
N LEU A 137 -18.52 -22.99 12.32
CA LEU A 137 -17.28 -23.47 12.91
C LEU A 137 -16.81 -24.68 12.11
N THR A 138 -15.68 -24.55 11.44
CA THR A 138 -15.07 -25.59 10.62
C THR A 138 -13.77 -26.05 11.27
N THR A 139 -13.65 -27.34 11.58
CA THR A 139 -12.43 -27.95 12.11
C THR A 139 -11.71 -28.72 11.01
N VAL A 140 -10.41 -28.48 10.85
CA VAL A 140 -9.56 -29.16 9.86
C VAL A 140 -8.45 -29.90 10.59
N THR A 141 -8.36 -31.21 10.37
CA THR A 141 -7.35 -32.09 10.95
C THR A 141 -6.40 -32.54 9.86
N VAL A 142 -5.11 -32.23 9.99
CA VAL A 142 -4.07 -32.64 9.03
C VAL A 142 -3.34 -33.85 9.61
N ILE A 143 -3.33 -34.96 8.85
CA ILE A 143 -2.59 -36.19 9.16
C ILE A 143 -1.50 -36.31 8.09
N GLU A 144 -0.23 -36.26 8.50
CA GLU A 144 0.92 -36.22 7.57
C GLU A 144 1.27 -37.62 7.00
N ASP A 145 0.85 -38.71 7.67
CA ASP A 145 1.25 -40.10 7.34
C ASP A 145 0.09 -40.95 6.76
N LEU A 146 -0.69 -40.39 5.81
CA LEU A 146 -1.83 -41.10 5.23
C LEU A 146 -1.41 -41.83 3.94
N ASP A 147 -0.97 -43.08 4.05
CA ASP A 147 -0.62 -43.95 2.92
C ASP A 147 -1.89 -44.35 2.13
N LEU A 148 -2.05 -43.76 0.93
CA LEU A 148 -3.21 -43.97 0.04
C LEU A 148 -3.02 -45.13 -0.96
N GLU A 149 -1.96 -45.93 -0.84
CA GLU A 149 -1.58 -46.94 -1.85
C GLU A 149 -2.17 -48.35 -1.64
N ASN A 150 -3.16 -48.52 -0.76
CA ASN A 150 -3.88 -49.78 -0.61
C ASN A 150 -5.36 -49.62 -0.96
N GLU A 151 -5.68 -49.67 -2.25
CA GLU A 151 -7.01 -50.04 -2.78
C GLU A 151 -6.97 -51.45 -3.38
#